data_AF-A0A928YEI3-F1
#
_entry.id   AF-A0A928YEI3-F1
#
_cell.length_a   1.000
_cell.length_b   1.000
_cell.length_c   1.000
_cell.angle_alpha   90.00
_cell.angle_beta   90.00
_cell.angle_gamma   90.00
#
_symmetry.space_group_name_H-M   'P 1'
#
loop_
_entity.id
_entity.type
_entity.pdbx_description
1 polymer ?
#
loop_
_entity_poly.entity_id
_entity_poly.type
_entity_poly.pdbx_seq_one_letter_code
_entity_poly.pdbx_strand_id
1 'polypeptide(L)'
;MAKELGIEEALGKDFEGKLALWQVMARVIGQGSRLSAVRLAQIHAAGDVLDMKRGFDENNLYDNLSWLSENQAKIERKLFELRC
;
A
#
# COMPACT_ATOMS: atom_id res chain seq x y z
N MET A 1 5.50 -6.91 -11.47
CA MET A 1 6.21 -5.68 -11.08
C MET A 1 6.39 -5.50 -9.58
N ALA A 2 5.37 -5.24 -8.74
CA ALA A 2 5.57 -5.01 -7.29
C ALA A 2 6.18 -6.23 -6.56
N LYS A 3 5.65 -7.43 -6.84
CA LYS A 3 6.20 -8.71 -6.39
C LYS A 3 7.65 -8.96 -6.83
N GLU A 4 7.97 -8.68 -8.10
CA GLU A 4 9.33 -8.87 -8.65
C GLU A 4 10.35 -7.88 -8.07
N LEU A 5 9.88 -6.74 -7.55
CA LEU A 5 10.71 -5.71 -6.91
C LEU A 5 10.87 -5.91 -5.39
N GLY A 6 10.33 -7.00 -4.83
CA GLY A 6 10.36 -7.33 -3.40
C GLY A 6 9.47 -6.44 -2.52
N ILE A 7 8.63 -5.59 -3.12
CA ILE A 7 7.84 -4.58 -2.38
C ILE A 7 6.73 -5.23 -1.55
N GLU A 8 6.05 -6.23 -2.10
CA GLU A 8 5.03 -7.01 -1.37
C GLU A 8 5.62 -7.75 -0.17
N GLU A 9 6.84 -8.28 -0.31
CA GLU A 9 7.52 -8.97 0.79
C GLU A 9 8.03 -8.00 1.85
N ALA A 10 8.51 -6.83 1.47
CA ALA A 10 8.97 -5.81 2.40
C ALA A 10 7.83 -5.20 3.22
N LEU A 11 6.72 -4.87 2.56
CA LEU A 11 5.54 -4.28 3.21
C LEU A 11 4.73 -5.30 4.01
N GLY A 12 4.73 -6.57 3.60
CA GLY A 12 3.94 -7.63 4.23
C GLY A 12 2.59 -7.82 3.55
N LYS A 13 1.94 -8.94 3.90
CA LYS A 13 0.64 -9.37 3.33
C LYS A 13 -0.55 -9.07 4.24
N ASP A 14 -0.32 -8.41 5.36
CA ASP A 14 -1.36 -7.96 6.27
C ASP A 14 -2.10 -6.75 5.69
N PHE A 15 -3.10 -6.26 6.43
CA PHE A 15 -3.92 -5.15 5.97
C PHE A 15 -3.09 -3.88 5.75
N GLU A 16 -2.16 -3.57 6.65
CA GLU A 16 -1.31 -2.37 6.55
C GLU A 16 -0.34 -2.45 5.36
N GLY A 17 0.29 -3.60 5.13
CA GLY A 17 1.17 -3.79 3.98
C GLY A 17 0.44 -3.69 2.64
N LYS A 18 -0.77 -4.28 2.56
CA LYS A 18 -1.64 -4.17 1.37
C LYS A 18 -2.11 -2.73 1.15
N LEU A 19 -2.48 -2.01 2.21
CA LEU A 19 -2.92 -0.62 2.13
C LEU A 19 -1.77 0.31 1.71
N ALA A 20 -0.56 0.07 2.19
CA ALA A 20 0.64 0.79 1.77
C ALA A 20 0.93 0.58 0.28
N LEU A 21 0.82 -0.66 -0.22
CA LEU A 21 0.98 -0.96 -1.63
C LEU A 21 -0.07 -0.25 -2.49
N TRP A 22 -1.33 -0.22 -2.02
CA TRP A 22 -2.38 0.56 -2.67
C TRP A 22 -2.02 2.05 -2.75
N GLN A 23 -1.51 2.65 -1.68
CA GLN A 23 -1.11 4.06 -1.68
C GLN A 23 -0.03 4.36 -2.73
N VAL A 24 0.94 3.46 -2.89
CA VAL A 24 1.97 3.58 -3.95
C VAL A 24 1.34 3.48 -5.34
N MET A 25 0.51 2.47 -5.59
CA MET A 25 -0.16 2.29 -6.88
C MET A 25 -1.09 3.46 -7.23
N ALA A 26 -1.90 3.91 -6.28
CA ALA A 26 -2.79 5.05 -6.46
C ALA A 26 -2.01 6.30 -6.86
N ARG A 27 -0.84 6.55 -6.27
CA ARG A 27 0.03 7.67 -6.63
C ARG A 27 0.61 7.58 -8.04
N VAL A 28 0.87 6.37 -8.53
CA VAL A 28 1.31 6.12 -9.91
C VAL A 28 0.17 6.29 -10.90
N ILE A 29 -1.04 5.82 -10.57
CA ILE A 29 -2.22 5.91 -11.44
C ILE A 29 -2.74 7.35 -11.54
N GLY A 30 -2.69 8.11 -10.44
CA GLY A 30 -3.11 9.50 -10.42
C GLY A 30 -2.56 10.28 -9.23
N GLN A 31 -2.14 11.53 -9.45
CA GLN A 31 -1.63 12.39 -8.39
C GLN A 31 -2.72 13.10 -7.57
N GLY A 32 -3.85 12.43 -7.33
CA GLY A 32 -4.96 12.98 -6.58
C GLY A 32 -4.77 12.92 -5.05
N SER A 33 -5.79 13.37 -4.30
CA SER A 33 -5.83 13.30 -2.83
C SER A 33 -6.05 11.87 -2.31
N ARG A 34 -5.90 11.64 -1.00
CA ARG A 34 -6.23 10.35 -0.36
C ARG A 34 -7.69 9.93 -0.58
N LEU A 35 -8.64 10.87 -0.46
CA LEU A 35 -10.03 10.62 -0.84
C LEU A 35 -10.17 10.16 -2.30
N SER A 36 -9.39 10.72 -3.23
CA SER A 36 -9.41 10.26 -4.62
C SER A 36 -8.81 8.85 -4.77
N ALA A 37 -7.82 8.47 -3.94
CA ALA A 37 -7.27 7.12 -3.91
C ALA A 37 -8.28 6.09 -3.38
N VAL A 38 -9.10 6.45 -2.39
CA VAL A 38 -10.22 5.60 -1.91
C VAL A 38 -11.26 5.43 -3.01
N ARG A 39 -11.66 6.52 -3.69
CA ARG A 39 -12.62 6.45 -4.80
C ARG A 39 -12.09 5.62 -5.97
N LEU A 40 -10.81 5.79 -6.31
CA LEU A 40 -10.14 4.99 -7.34
C LEU A 40 -10.20 3.49 -7.00
N ALA A 41 -10.02 3.14 -5.72
CA ALA A 41 -10.12 1.76 -5.25
C ALA A 41 -11.54 1.18 -5.44
N GLN A 42 -12.55 1.99 -5.14
CA GLN A 42 -13.96 1.61 -5.32
C GLN A 42 -14.34 1.49 -6.80
N ILE A 43 -13.84 2.39 -7.66
CA ILE A 43 -14.12 2.40 -9.10
C ILE A 43 -13.51 1.18 -9.80
N HIS A 44 -12.29 0.79 -9.42
CA HIS A 44 -11.57 -0.33 -10.05
C HIS A 44 -11.71 -1.66 -9.31
N ALA A 45 -12.59 -1.76 -8.31
CA ALA A 45 -12.70 -2.93 -7.43
C ALA A 45 -11.35 -3.40 -6.86
N ALA A 46 -10.49 -2.44 -6.45
CA ALA A 46 -9.15 -2.74 -5.97
C ALA A 46 -9.13 -3.61 -4.69
N GLY A 47 -10.25 -3.67 -3.97
CA GLY A 47 -10.47 -4.65 -2.90
C GLY A 47 -10.32 -6.10 -3.39
N ASP A 48 -10.74 -6.40 -4.62
CA ASP A 48 -10.52 -7.70 -5.25
C ASP A 48 -9.08 -7.84 -5.79
N VAL A 49 -8.49 -6.74 -6.26
CA VAL A 49 -7.11 -6.72 -6.82
C VAL A 49 -6.05 -7.01 -5.76
N LEU A 50 -6.24 -6.54 -4.51
CA LEU A 50 -5.31 -6.75 -3.40
C LEU A 50 -5.80 -7.80 -2.39
N ASP A 51 -6.90 -8.50 -2.68
CA ASP A 51 -7.57 -9.41 -1.74
C ASP A 51 -7.83 -8.72 -0.37
N MET A 52 -8.20 -7.45 -0.41
CA MET A 52 -8.63 -6.65 0.72
C MET A 52 -10.15 -6.77 0.85
N LYS A 53 -10.60 -7.95 1.29
CA LYS A 53 -12.02 -8.24 1.54
C LYS A 53 -12.63 -7.28 2.56
N ARG A 54 -11.79 -6.75 3.46
CA ARG A 54 -12.11 -5.62 4.32
C ARG A 54 -11.92 -4.34 3.51
N GLY A 55 -13.01 -3.61 3.24
CA GLY A 55 -12.94 -2.28 2.66
C GLY A 55 -12.16 -1.30 3.56
N PHE A 56 -11.77 -0.15 3.01
CA PHE A 56 -11.05 0.90 3.72
C PHE A 56 -11.55 2.29 3.31
N ASP A 57 -11.28 3.29 4.14
CA ASP A 57 -11.61 4.68 3.91
C ASP A 57 -10.38 5.60 4.01
N GLU A 58 -10.60 6.91 3.98
CA GLU A 58 -9.53 7.90 4.05
C GLU A 58 -8.78 7.89 5.39
N ASN A 59 -9.46 7.60 6.50
CA ASN A 59 -8.84 7.54 7.82
C ASN A 59 -7.84 6.37 7.87
N ASN A 60 -8.21 5.23 7.28
CA ASN A 60 -7.28 4.11 7.17
C ASN A 60 -6.02 4.49 6.38
N LEU A 61 -6.11 5.33 5.34
CA LEU A 61 -4.94 5.81 4.62
C LEU A 61 -4.06 6.72 5.49
N TYR A 62 -4.65 7.56 6.34
CA TYR A 62 -3.89 8.37 7.30
C TYR A 62 -3.20 7.52 8.36
N ASP A 63 -3.92 6.57 8.96
CA ASP A 63 -3.35 5.66 9.96
C ASP A 63 -2.20 4.84 9.36
N ASN A 64 -2.35 4.40 8.12
CA ASN A 64 -1.31 3.65 7.41
C ASN A 64 -0.06 4.47 7.13
N LEU A 65 -0.17 5.79 6.93
CA LEU A 65 1.01 6.66 6.81
C LEU A 65 1.79 6.75 8.13
N SER A 66 1.08 6.78 9.27
CA SER A 66 1.71 6.70 10.59
C SER A 66 2.40 5.35 10.77
N TRP A 67 1.72 4.25 10.42
CA TRP A 67 2.30 2.91 10.47
C TRP A 67 3.55 2.77 9.57
N LEU A 68 3.53 3.34 8.36
CA LEU A 68 4.66 3.37 7.45
C LEU A 68 5.86 4.11 8.05
N SER A 69 5.61 5.25 8.70
CA SER A 69 6.65 6.02 9.39
C SER A 69 7.30 5.20 10.52
N GLU A 70 6.48 4.53 11.33
CA GLU A 70 6.97 3.68 12.44
C GLU A 70 7.75 2.45 11.95
N ASN A 71 7.36 1.89 10.80
CA ASN A 71 7.96 0.67 10.24
C ASN A 71 9.03 0.95 9.18
N GLN A 72 9.33 2.22 8.89
CA GLN A 72 10.19 2.64 7.76
C GLN A 72 11.53 1.91 7.75
N ALA A 73 12.28 1.97 8.85
CA ALA A 73 13.62 1.37 8.92
C ALA A 73 13.60 -0.15 8.68
N LYS A 74 12.54 -0.83 9.12
CA LYS A 74 12.37 -2.28 8.93
C LYS A 74 12.05 -2.61 7.47
N ILE A 75 11.15 -1.85 6.86
CA ILE A 75 10.75 -1.99 5.46
C ILE A 75 11.95 -1.73 4.54
N GLU A 76 12.68 -0.64 4.77
CA GLU A 76 13.86 -0.26 3.98
C GLU A 76 14.98 -1.30 4.08
N ARG A 77 15.28 -1.79 5.28
CA ARG A 77 16.26 -2.87 5.46
C ARG A 77 15.86 -4.12 4.67
N LYS A 78 14.60 -4.52 4.74
CA LYS A 78 14.10 -5.69 4.01
C LYS A 78 14.12 -5.48 2.49
N LEU A 79 13.79 -4.29 1.99
CA LEU A 79 13.93 -3.94 0.57
C LEU A 79 15.39 -4.02 0.11
N PHE A 80 16.32 -3.58 0.95
CA PHE A 80 17.76 -3.65 0.66
C PHE A 80 18.23 -5.11 0.58
N GLU A 81 17.88 -5.93 1.58
CA GLU A 81 18.20 -7.37 1.61
C GLU A 81 17.61 -8.15 0.42
N LEU A 82 16.46 -7.74 -0.11
CA LEU A 82 15.83 -8.40 -1.27
C LEU A 82 16.44 -7.97 -2.62
N ARG A 83 17.26 -6.91 -2.65
CA ARG A 83 17.84 -6.34 -3.87
C ARG A 83 19.36 -6.48 -3.96
N CYS A 84 20.01 -6.92 -2.89
CA CYS A 84 21.44 -7.23 -2.84
C CYS A 84 21.65 -8.74 -2.77
#